data_AF-A0A413W9U6-F1
#
_entry.id   AF-A0A413W9U6-F1
#
_cell.length_a   1.000
_cell.length_b   1.000
_cell.length_c   1.000
_cell.angle_alpha   90.00
_cell.angle_beta   90.00
_cell.angle_gamma   90.00
#
_symmetry.space_group_name_H-M   'P 1'
#
loop_
_entity.id
_entity.type
_entity.pdbx_description
1 polymer ?
#
loop_
_entity_poly.entity_id
_entity_poly.type
_entity_poly.pdbx_seq_one_letter_code
_entity_poly.pdbx_strand_id
1 'polypeptide(L)'
;MKCRYCKAEIPEGELYCKKCGREVQIVPDYNPLEEMLTAQIQLDGNEQESELDQYINQKRRNNNRTGQSAGRNTGSTGRGAGRNTGRSASRTAANTTGRRMTVNTTGQMLTEKERRKRQSARAARKKALRRKRRIVLLIMAAIVVLAGAGFYVVYQNSYNGIMKKAQKATQSKDYTTAEAYYKQAISKNTKKADAYTGLADVYLSQDKTDEGTTLFEEAVSKQSGNVELYKACMDFYLKSDQNMKIPELLDSVSDSMLEKLNDYVVDEPKFSLEDSTTYDDVQKLLLTADKDTIYYTTDGTDPDLTSTKYTSEGIQISEGETTIKAIAVNKKGVPSSISKKVYTVEFPVEDAPAVSPSTGQYEEAVQIEVKVPEGYTAYYTTDGTDPTTASTKYTGPIDMPKGETLFKVVLVNGKGRMSGITTRNYMYDNQ
;
A
#
# COMPACT_ATOMS: atom_id res chain seq x y z
N MET A 1 -5.46 23.26 14.28
CA MET A 1 -4.22 23.83 13.65
C MET A 1 -2.98 23.49 14.49
N LYS A 2 -1.74 23.64 14.00
CA LYS A 2 -0.51 23.36 14.79
C LYS A 2 0.22 24.65 15.18
N CYS A 3 0.64 24.77 16.43
CA CYS A 3 1.38 25.93 16.93
C CYS A 3 2.68 26.14 16.13
N ARG A 4 2.89 27.33 15.56
CA ARG A 4 4.11 27.63 14.78
C ARG A 4 5.39 27.46 15.60
N TYR A 5 5.33 27.73 16.90
CA TYR A 5 6.46 27.74 17.83
C TYR A 5 6.76 26.36 18.42
N CYS A 6 5.77 25.68 19.01
CA CYS A 6 6.00 24.42 19.75
C CYS A 6 5.46 23.18 19.03
N LYS A 7 4.86 23.34 17.84
CA LYS A 7 4.30 22.29 16.98
C LYS A 7 3.18 21.44 17.59
N ALA A 8 2.74 21.76 18.81
CA ALA A 8 1.59 21.12 19.43
C ALA A 8 0.30 21.41 18.65
N GLU A 9 -0.62 20.45 18.65
CA GLU A 9 -1.96 20.64 18.11
C GLU A 9 -2.75 21.60 18.97
N ILE A 10 -3.41 22.54 18.29
CA ILE A 10 -4.29 23.55 18.85
C ILE A 10 -5.70 23.21 18.35
N PRO A 11 -6.63 22.90 19.28
CA PRO A 11 -8.04 22.71 18.95
C PRO A 11 -8.63 23.93 18.25
N GLU A 12 -9.67 23.72 17.43
CA GLU A 12 -10.36 24.83 16.77
C GLU A 12 -11.05 25.75 17.78
N GLY A 13 -10.99 27.06 17.53
CA GLY A 13 -11.56 28.10 18.41
C GLY A 13 -10.64 28.65 19.50
N GLU A 14 -9.43 28.11 19.68
CA GLU A 14 -8.51 28.61 20.70
C GLU A 14 -7.52 29.67 20.19
N LEU A 15 -7.51 30.82 20.87
CA LEU A 15 -6.65 31.97 20.55
C LEU A 15 -5.24 31.88 21.18
N TYR A 16 -4.99 30.91 22.07
CA TYR A 16 -3.70 30.71 22.73
C TYR A 16 -3.31 29.23 22.74
N CYS A 17 -2.03 28.94 22.51
CA CYS A 17 -1.53 27.58 22.58
C CYS A 17 -1.38 27.13 24.04
N LYS A 18 -2.18 26.18 24.51
CA LYS A 18 -2.12 25.63 25.88
C LYS A 18 -0.75 25.12 26.33
N LYS A 19 0.10 24.68 25.39
CA LYS A 19 1.42 24.13 25.73
C LYS A 19 2.49 25.20 25.95
N CYS A 20 2.42 26.34 25.26
CA CYS A 20 3.46 27.37 25.33
C CYS A 20 2.95 28.76 25.73
N GLY A 21 1.64 28.93 25.93
CA GLY A 21 0.99 30.17 26.35
C GLY A 21 0.97 31.29 25.31
N ARG A 22 1.48 31.05 24.10
CA ARG A 22 1.56 32.08 23.05
C ARG A 22 0.28 32.15 22.24
N GLU A 23 -0.08 33.36 21.81
CA GLU A 23 -1.23 33.61 20.96
C GLU A 23 -1.09 32.93 19.58
N VAL A 24 -2.24 32.62 18.99
CA VAL A 24 -2.38 31.91 17.73
C VAL A 24 -2.66 32.93 16.63
N GLN A 25 -1.70 33.13 15.74
CA GLN A 25 -1.82 34.06 14.62
C GLN A 25 -2.62 33.40 13.50
N ILE A 26 -3.87 33.84 13.28
CA ILE A 26 -4.84 33.22 12.36
C ILE A 26 -4.70 33.76 10.93
N VAL A 27 -4.19 34.98 10.76
CA VAL A 27 -4.00 35.60 9.44
C VAL A 27 -2.52 35.60 9.09
N PRO A 28 -2.11 35.05 7.91
CA PRO A 28 -0.75 35.19 7.41
C PRO A 28 -0.40 36.66 7.20
N ASP A 29 0.80 37.09 7.56
CA ASP A 29 1.27 38.45 7.28
C ASP A 29 1.30 38.68 5.76
N TYR A 30 0.42 39.55 5.27
CA TYR A 30 0.37 39.93 3.86
C TYR A 30 1.62 40.76 3.53
N ASN A 31 2.58 40.15 2.80
CA ASN A 31 3.79 40.82 2.35
C ASN A 31 3.70 41.12 0.84
N PRO A 32 3.32 42.36 0.44
CA PRO A 32 3.12 42.70 -0.97
C PRO A 32 4.39 42.60 -1.83
N LEU A 33 5.58 42.52 -1.22
CA LEU A 33 6.84 42.33 -1.94
C LEU A 33 7.01 40.90 -2.49
N GLU A 34 6.45 39.88 -1.84
CA GLU A 34 6.57 38.49 -2.30
C GLU A 34 5.69 38.22 -3.52
N GLU A 35 4.52 38.85 -3.59
CA GLU A 35 3.59 38.69 -4.71
C GLU A 35 4.12 39.39 -5.99
N MET A 36 4.72 40.59 -5.85
CA MET A 36 5.44 41.25 -6.96
C MET A 36 6.63 40.43 -7.45
N LEU A 37 7.39 39.80 -6.54
CA LEU A 37 8.53 38.97 -6.93
C LEU A 37 8.07 37.71 -7.70
N THR A 38 6.94 37.13 -7.28
CA THR A 38 6.36 35.95 -7.93
C THR A 38 5.77 36.29 -9.30
N ALA A 39 5.18 37.48 -9.45
CA ALA A 39 4.68 37.99 -10.73
C ALA A 39 5.83 38.33 -11.72
N GLN A 40 6.97 38.82 -11.23
CA GLN A 40 8.14 39.12 -12.07
C GLN A 40 8.80 37.83 -12.60
N ILE A 41 8.82 36.76 -11.81
CA ILE A 41 9.40 35.46 -12.18
C ILE A 41 8.59 34.75 -13.29
N GLN A 42 7.28 35.02 -13.41
CA GLN A 42 6.45 34.44 -14.46
C GLN A 42 6.60 35.11 -15.84
N LEU A 43 7.18 36.31 -15.91
CA LEU A 43 7.34 37.06 -17.17
C LEU A 43 8.72 36.89 -17.83
N ASP A 44 9.75 36.53 -17.07
CA ASP A 44 11.14 36.42 -17.56
C ASP A 44 11.57 34.97 -17.88
N GLY A 45 10.61 34.11 -18.25
CA GLY A 45 10.77 32.67 -18.48
C GLY A 45 11.63 32.24 -19.69
N ASN A 46 12.49 33.11 -20.23
CA ASN A 46 13.48 32.74 -21.24
C ASN A 46 14.54 33.85 -21.32
N GLU A 47 15.64 33.73 -20.55
CA GLU A 47 17.00 34.22 -20.88
C GLU A 47 18.01 34.17 -19.71
N GLN A 48 17.60 33.88 -18.47
CA GLN A 48 18.50 33.94 -17.29
C GLN A 48 19.18 32.63 -16.87
N GLU A 49 19.14 31.56 -17.67
CA GLU A 49 19.93 30.35 -17.36
C GLU A 49 21.43 30.51 -17.65
N SER A 50 21.85 31.55 -18.40
CA SER A 50 23.26 31.72 -18.81
C SER A 50 24.13 32.54 -17.83
N GLU A 51 23.54 33.40 -17.00
CA GLU A 51 24.30 34.26 -16.07
C GLU A 51 24.55 33.61 -14.70
N LEU A 52 23.63 32.76 -14.23
CA LEU A 52 23.79 32.03 -12.98
C LEU A 52 24.94 31.00 -13.07
N ASP A 53 25.08 30.34 -14.23
CA ASP A 53 26.18 29.42 -14.51
C ASP A 53 27.53 30.13 -14.66
N GLN A 54 27.56 31.37 -15.15
CA GLN A 54 28.79 32.19 -15.17
C GLN A 54 29.21 32.62 -13.75
N TYR A 55 28.26 33.00 -12.89
CA TYR A 55 28.54 33.38 -11.51
C TYR A 55 29.00 32.20 -10.63
N ILE A 56 28.39 31.01 -10.81
CA ILE A 56 28.80 29.77 -10.11
C ILE A 56 30.19 29.31 -10.55
N ASN A 57 30.54 29.46 -11.84
CA ASN A 57 31.87 29.13 -12.35
C ASN A 57 32.97 30.11 -11.90
N GLN A 58 32.65 31.40 -11.71
CA GLN A 58 33.58 32.36 -11.10
C GLN A 58 33.86 32.06 -9.61
N LYS A 59 32.84 31.67 -8.83
CA LYS A 59 33.00 31.30 -7.41
C LYS A 59 33.82 30.01 -7.24
N ARG A 60 33.67 29.02 -8.14
CA ARG A 60 34.49 27.79 -8.14
C ARG A 60 35.95 28.04 -8.49
N ARG A 61 36.26 29.03 -9.34
CA ARG A 61 37.65 29.43 -9.65
C ARG A 61 38.35 30.16 -8.49
N ASN A 62 37.61 30.94 -7.69
CA ASN A 62 38.19 31.65 -6.53
C ASN A 62 38.39 30.75 -5.29
N ASN A 63 37.52 29.76 -5.05
CA ASN A 63 37.69 28.82 -3.93
C ASN A 63 38.87 27.85 -4.08
N ASN A 64 39.40 27.66 -5.30
CA ASN A 64 40.61 26.85 -5.53
C ASN A 64 41.93 27.64 -5.35
N ARG A 65 41.89 28.90 -4.92
CA ARG A 65 43.09 29.69 -4.58
C ARG A 65 43.33 29.89 -3.08
N THR A 66 42.42 29.46 -2.22
CA THR A 66 42.57 29.55 -0.75
C THR A 66 42.25 28.21 -0.11
N GLY A 67 43.18 27.27 -0.24
CA GLY A 67 43.05 25.92 0.31
C GLY A 67 44.38 25.23 0.48
N GLN A 68 45.40 25.93 0.98
CA GLN A 68 46.64 25.28 1.40
C GLN A 68 47.33 26.02 2.56
N SER A 69 46.74 25.94 3.76
CA SER A 69 47.49 25.92 5.02
C SER A 69 46.51 25.82 6.20
N ALA A 70 46.32 24.61 6.75
CA ALA A 70 46.12 24.35 8.18
C ALA A 70 45.76 22.87 8.41
N GLY A 71 46.76 21.99 8.31
CA GLY A 71 46.71 20.69 8.97
C GLY A 71 47.56 20.76 10.24
N ARG A 72 46.93 20.79 11.41
CA ARG A 72 47.59 20.37 12.65
C ARG A 72 46.66 19.51 13.50
N ASN A 73 47.08 18.25 13.56
CA ASN A 73 47.37 17.50 14.78
C ASN A 73 46.29 17.45 15.85
N THR A 74 45.69 16.26 15.92
CA THR A 74 45.13 15.64 17.12
C THR A 74 46.17 15.56 18.24
N GLY A 75 45.76 15.88 19.47
CA GLY A 75 46.58 15.59 20.65
C GLY A 75 46.13 16.29 21.93
N SER A 76 45.17 15.67 22.62
CA SER A 76 45.10 15.54 24.09
C SER A 76 45.53 16.74 24.96
N THR A 77 44.56 17.43 25.55
CA THR A 77 44.76 18.25 26.75
C THR A 77 44.51 17.43 28.01
N GLY A 78 45.60 16.98 28.63
CA GLY A 78 45.69 16.70 30.06
C GLY A 78 46.04 17.99 30.82
N ARG A 79 45.37 18.19 31.96
CA ARG A 79 45.55 19.29 32.92
C ARG A 79 47.00 19.37 33.44
N GLY A 80 47.51 20.58 33.64
CA GLY A 80 48.74 20.82 34.38
C GLY A 80 49.02 22.30 34.58
N ALA A 81 48.84 22.75 35.82
CA ALA A 81 49.09 24.12 36.29
C ALA A 81 50.57 24.53 36.16
N GLY A 82 50.83 25.84 36.07
CA GLY A 82 52.19 26.34 36.22
C GLY A 82 52.35 27.81 35.86
N ARG A 83 52.27 28.66 36.89
CA ARG A 83 52.66 30.08 36.89
C ARG A 83 54.01 30.28 36.20
N ASN A 84 54.16 31.32 35.38
CA ASN A 84 55.13 32.37 35.71
C ASN A 84 54.94 33.67 34.92
N THR A 85 55.14 34.74 35.68
CA THR A 85 55.41 36.15 35.34
C THR A 85 56.34 36.31 34.12
N GLY A 86 56.26 37.32 33.25
CA GLY A 86 56.04 38.74 33.48
C GLY A 86 57.34 39.49 33.13
N ARG A 87 57.22 40.51 32.26
CA ARG A 87 58.19 41.54 31.81
C ARG A 87 58.88 41.30 30.46
N SER A 88 58.57 42.10 29.43
CA SER A 88 59.00 43.48 29.17
C SER A 88 60.52 43.56 28.93
N ALA A 89 61.07 44.28 27.96
CA ALA A 89 60.63 44.96 26.75
C ALA A 89 61.95 45.44 26.10
N SER A 90 61.94 45.56 24.77
CA SER A 90 62.54 46.70 24.05
C SER A 90 64.07 46.79 23.84
N ARG A 91 64.37 47.14 22.57
CA ARG A 91 65.46 47.99 22.03
C ARG A 91 66.80 47.36 21.59
N THR A 92 66.97 47.40 20.27
CA THR A 92 68.03 48.08 19.48
C THR A 92 69.53 47.84 19.76
N ALA A 93 70.19 47.42 18.68
CA ALA A 93 71.51 47.81 18.18
C ALA A 93 72.80 47.67 19.03
N ALA A 94 73.70 46.86 18.47
CA ALA A 94 75.15 47.07 18.30
C ALA A 94 76.02 47.43 19.52
N ASN A 95 76.90 46.51 19.93
CA ASN A 95 78.32 46.53 19.55
C ASN A 95 79.13 45.34 20.13
N THR A 96 79.94 44.73 19.27
CA THR A 96 81.36 44.37 19.41
C THR A 96 81.93 43.91 20.76
N THR A 97 82.31 42.62 20.83
CA THR A 97 83.62 42.01 21.18
C THR A 97 83.35 40.52 21.43
N GLY A 98 83.96 39.54 20.78
CA GLY A 98 85.39 39.30 20.63
C GLY A 98 85.66 37.86 21.08
N ARG A 99 85.54 36.88 20.18
CA ARG A 99 86.22 35.58 20.34
C ARG A 99 86.56 35.00 18.98
N ARG A 100 87.84 35.17 18.63
CA ARG A 100 88.52 34.43 17.57
C ARG A 100 88.37 32.93 17.84
N MET A 101 87.74 32.22 16.92
CA MET A 101 88.04 30.82 16.66
C MET A 101 88.35 30.71 15.17
N THR A 102 89.63 30.50 14.92
CA THR A 102 90.27 30.25 13.64
C THR A 102 89.61 29.07 12.93
N VAL A 103 88.79 29.35 11.91
CA VAL A 103 88.45 28.36 10.89
C VAL A 103 89.52 28.49 9.82
N ASN A 104 90.50 27.59 9.85
CA ASN A 104 91.41 27.33 8.74
C ASN A 104 90.55 26.88 7.54
N THR A 105 90.11 27.84 6.75
CA THR A 105 89.60 27.61 5.39
C THR A 105 90.82 27.54 4.49
N THR A 106 91.48 26.39 4.48
CA THR A 106 92.40 26.03 3.39
C THR A 106 91.55 25.81 2.15
N GLY A 107 91.23 26.90 1.47
CA GLY A 107 90.64 26.91 0.14
C GLY A 107 91.68 26.36 -0.85
N GLN A 108 91.79 25.04 -0.94
CA GLN A 108 92.39 24.41 -2.11
C GLN A 108 91.59 24.90 -3.33
N MET A 109 92.23 25.69 -4.19
CA MET A 109 91.70 25.96 -5.52
C MET A 109 91.62 24.63 -6.25
N LEU A 110 90.43 24.02 -6.22
CA LEU A 110 90.13 22.80 -6.94
C LEU A 110 90.44 23.03 -8.42
N THR A 111 91.24 22.16 -8.99
CA THR A 111 91.58 22.21 -10.40
C THR A 111 90.29 22.22 -11.26
N GLU A 112 90.33 22.86 -12.43
CA GLU A 112 89.23 22.86 -13.42
C GLU A 112 88.59 21.46 -13.59
N LYS A 113 89.42 20.43 -13.55
CA LYS A 113 89.08 19.00 -13.62
C LYS A 113 88.24 18.51 -12.43
N GLU A 114 88.52 18.98 -11.21
CA GLU A 114 87.78 18.62 -9.99
C GLU A 114 86.44 19.34 -9.88
N ARG A 115 86.33 20.59 -10.35
CA ARG A 115 85.04 21.30 -10.45
C ARG A 115 84.11 20.61 -11.46
N ARG A 116 84.65 20.20 -12.62
CA ARG A 116 83.91 19.40 -13.64
C ARG A 116 83.48 18.03 -13.09
N LYS A 117 84.34 17.32 -12.35
CA LYS A 117 83.97 16.07 -11.65
C LYS A 117 82.88 16.26 -10.60
N ARG A 118 82.94 17.34 -9.80
CA ARG A 118 81.89 17.63 -8.79
C ARG A 118 80.57 18.05 -9.43
N GLN A 119 80.60 18.81 -10.54
CA GLN A 119 79.40 19.17 -11.31
C GLN A 119 78.77 17.95 -12.00
N SER A 120 79.58 17.07 -12.63
CA SER A 120 79.08 15.84 -13.24
C SER A 120 78.53 14.87 -12.19
N ALA A 121 79.16 14.77 -11.01
CA ALA A 121 78.64 13.99 -9.88
C ALA A 121 77.32 14.56 -9.32
N ARG A 122 77.18 15.89 -9.22
CA ARG A 122 75.91 16.55 -8.80
C ARG A 122 74.81 16.35 -9.86
N ALA A 123 75.13 16.43 -11.15
CA ALA A 123 74.20 16.16 -12.23
C ALA A 123 73.77 14.69 -12.27
N ALA A 124 74.70 13.76 -12.06
CA ALA A 124 74.42 12.32 -11.94
C ALA A 124 73.53 12.01 -10.72
N ARG A 125 73.79 12.63 -9.56
CA ARG A 125 72.92 12.51 -8.37
C ARG A 125 71.52 13.07 -8.61
N LYS A 126 71.37 14.22 -9.28
CA LYS A 126 70.05 14.77 -9.67
C LYS A 126 69.32 13.85 -10.66
N LYS A 127 70.01 13.28 -11.66
CA LYS A 127 69.44 12.29 -12.59
C LYS A 127 69.02 11.01 -11.86
N ALA A 128 69.82 10.51 -10.92
CA ALA A 128 69.51 9.35 -10.09
C ALA A 128 68.31 9.60 -9.15
N LEU A 129 68.21 10.78 -8.53
CA LEU A 129 67.05 11.18 -7.73
C LEU A 129 65.78 11.32 -8.59
N ARG A 130 65.87 11.89 -9.80
CA ARG A 130 64.75 11.92 -10.76
C ARG A 130 64.33 10.51 -11.20
N ARG A 131 65.27 9.59 -11.42
CA ARG A 131 64.99 8.17 -11.70
C ARG A 131 64.32 7.48 -10.52
N LYS A 132 64.81 7.66 -9.29
CA LYS A 132 64.16 7.15 -8.06
C LYS A 132 62.77 7.73 -7.87
N ARG A 133 62.58 9.05 -8.04
CA ARG A 133 61.27 9.70 -7.98
C ARG A 133 60.32 9.16 -9.06
N ARG A 134 60.80 8.95 -10.29
CA ARG A 134 60.02 8.34 -11.37
C ARG A 134 59.62 6.90 -11.03
N ILE A 135 60.54 6.10 -10.49
CA ILE A 135 60.25 4.72 -10.05
C ILE A 135 59.21 4.71 -8.92
N VAL A 136 59.37 5.56 -7.89
CA VAL A 136 58.40 5.68 -6.78
C VAL A 136 57.03 6.12 -7.30
N LEU A 137 56.96 7.08 -8.22
CA LEU A 137 55.69 7.50 -8.82
C LEU A 137 55.04 6.38 -9.66
N LEU A 138 55.82 5.58 -10.38
CA LEU A 138 55.31 4.41 -11.11
C LEU A 138 54.81 3.32 -10.17
N ILE A 139 55.49 3.07 -9.05
CA ILE A 139 55.04 2.13 -8.02
C ILE A 139 53.74 2.62 -7.38
N MET A 140 53.65 3.90 -7.01
CA MET A 140 52.42 4.49 -6.47
C MET A 140 51.27 4.42 -7.48
N ALA A 141 51.53 4.71 -8.76
CA ALA A 141 50.53 4.56 -9.82
C ALA A 141 50.08 3.10 -9.97
N ALA A 142 51.01 2.14 -9.93
CA ALA A 142 50.68 0.71 -9.98
C ALA A 142 49.83 0.27 -8.78
N ILE A 143 50.14 0.75 -7.57
CA ILE A 143 49.34 0.48 -6.36
C ILE A 143 47.93 1.04 -6.52
N VAL A 144 47.76 2.25 -7.05
CA VAL A 144 46.43 2.84 -7.30
C VAL A 144 45.64 2.02 -8.33
N VAL A 145 46.28 1.57 -9.41
CA VAL A 145 45.63 0.70 -10.41
C VAL A 145 45.21 -0.64 -9.79
N LEU A 146 46.09 -1.26 -9.00
CA LEU A 146 45.78 -2.52 -8.31
C LEU A 146 44.66 -2.36 -7.28
N ALA A 147 44.65 -1.25 -6.52
CA ALA A 147 43.58 -0.92 -5.59
C ALA A 147 42.25 -0.70 -6.34
N GLY A 148 42.28 -0.01 -7.48
CA GLY A 148 41.11 0.17 -8.34
C GLY A 148 40.57 -1.15 -8.90
N ALA A 149 41.46 -2.04 -9.36
CA ALA A 149 41.08 -3.37 -9.83
C ALA A 149 40.48 -4.23 -8.70
N GLY A 150 41.09 -4.21 -7.51
CA GLY A 150 40.55 -4.88 -6.33
C GLY A 150 39.17 -4.36 -5.94
N PHE A 151 38.99 -3.04 -5.89
CA PHE A 151 37.70 -2.41 -5.62
C PHE A 151 36.64 -2.79 -6.66
N TYR A 152 37.01 -2.83 -7.94
CA TYR A 152 36.12 -3.24 -9.02
C TYR A 152 35.65 -4.70 -8.85
N VAL A 153 36.54 -5.63 -8.53
CA VAL A 153 36.18 -7.03 -8.29
C VAL A 153 35.21 -7.17 -7.10
N VAL A 154 35.49 -6.45 -6.00
CA VAL A 154 34.59 -6.42 -4.83
C VAL A 154 33.22 -5.87 -5.20
N TYR A 155 33.16 -4.75 -5.93
CA TYR A 155 31.91 -4.17 -6.42
C TYR A 155 31.14 -5.15 -7.31
N GLN A 156 31.80 -5.85 -8.23
CA GLN A 156 31.17 -6.81 -9.14
C GLN A 156 30.52 -8.01 -8.42
N ASN A 157 30.96 -8.32 -7.20
CA ASN A 157 30.40 -9.37 -6.34
C ASN A 157 29.50 -8.81 -5.20
N SER A 158 29.34 -7.48 -5.15
CA SER A 158 28.41 -6.83 -4.23
C SER A 158 26.98 -6.99 -4.73
N TYR A 159 26.01 -6.81 -3.82
CA TYR A 159 24.59 -6.81 -4.18
C TYR A 159 24.29 -5.89 -5.37
N ASN A 160 24.74 -4.63 -5.31
CA ASN A 160 24.51 -3.64 -6.37
C ASN A 160 25.17 -4.04 -7.70
N GLY A 161 26.36 -4.64 -7.65
CA GLY A 161 27.06 -5.11 -8.85
C GLY A 161 26.33 -6.28 -9.51
N ILE A 162 25.84 -7.23 -8.71
CA ILE A 162 25.06 -8.37 -9.20
C ILE A 162 23.71 -7.90 -9.75
N MET A 163 23.01 -7.01 -9.04
CA MET A 163 21.77 -6.40 -9.53
C MET A 163 21.95 -5.69 -10.87
N LYS A 164 23.05 -4.96 -11.05
CA LYS A 164 23.35 -4.31 -12.33
C LYS A 164 23.59 -5.30 -13.46
N LYS A 165 24.18 -6.47 -13.18
CA LYS A 165 24.31 -7.56 -14.16
C LYS A 165 22.94 -8.18 -14.48
N ALA A 166 22.12 -8.43 -13.46
CA ALA A 166 20.77 -8.95 -13.63
C ALA A 166 19.94 -8.05 -14.55
N GLN A 167 19.88 -6.76 -14.24
CA GLN A 167 19.19 -5.76 -15.06
C GLN A 167 19.72 -5.69 -16.50
N LYS A 168 21.06 -5.77 -16.68
CA LYS A 168 21.66 -5.80 -18.02
C LYS A 168 21.24 -7.06 -18.79
N ALA A 169 21.22 -8.22 -18.14
CA ALA A 169 20.78 -9.48 -18.74
C ALA A 169 19.29 -9.42 -19.13
N THR A 170 18.43 -8.86 -18.25
CA THR A 170 17.02 -8.61 -18.55
C THR A 170 16.83 -7.70 -19.76
N GLN A 171 17.60 -6.62 -19.86
CA GLN A 171 17.55 -5.70 -21.01
C GLN A 171 17.98 -6.38 -22.32
N SER A 172 18.94 -7.30 -22.25
CA SER A 172 19.33 -8.14 -23.40
C SER A 172 18.37 -9.30 -23.67
N LYS A 173 17.28 -9.44 -22.91
CA LYS A 173 16.34 -10.58 -22.96
C LYS A 173 16.99 -11.94 -22.71
N ASP A 174 18.15 -11.94 -22.06
CA ASP A 174 18.81 -13.16 -21.60
C ASP A 174 18.25 -13.52 -20.22
N TYR A 175 17.03 -14.06 -20.25
CA TYR A 175 16.24 -14.33 -19.04
C TYR A 175 16.88 -15.39 -18.15
N THR A 176 17.51 -16.42 -18.73
CA THR A 176 18.22 -17.46 -17.98
C THR A 176 19.36 -16.86 -17.14
N THR A 177 20.16 -15.99 -17.74
CA THR A 177 21.26 -15.33 -17.03
C THR A 177 20.74 -14.29 -16.03
N ALA A 178 19.65 -13.57 -16.37
CA ALA A 178 19.00 -12.62 -15.48
C ALA A 178 18.47 -13.30 -14.21
N GLU A 179 17.76 -14.42 -14.38
CA GLU A 179 17.21 -15.23 -13.30
C GLU A 179 18.31 -15.68 -12.32
N ALA A 180 19.41 -16.22 -12.85
CA ALA A 180 20.56 -16.64 -12.05
C ALA A 180 21.15 -15.47 -11.25
N TYR A 181 21.31 -14.28 -11.86
CA TYR A 181 21.82 -13.11 -11.15
C TYR A 181 20.85 -12.55 -10.12
N TYR A 182 19.54 -12.53 -10.37
CA TYR A 182 18.57 -12.11 -9.35
C TYR A 182 18.54 -13.08 -8.18
N LYS A 183 18.52 -14.40 -8.42
CA LYS A 183 18.65 -15.42 -7.36
C LYS A 183 19.95 -15.22 -6.56
N GLN A 184 21.05 -14.92 -7.25
CA GLN A 184 22.31 -14.57 -6.59
C GLN A 184 22.19 -13.29 -5.75
N ALA A 185 21.54 -12.24 -6.25
CA ALA A 185 21.32 -10.99 -5.50
C ALA A 185 20.45 -11.21 -4.25
N ILE A 186 19.38 -12.01 -4.36
CA ILE A 186 18.52 -12.41 -3.23
C ILE A 186 19.35 -13.13 -2.18
N SER A 187 20.19 -14.10 -2.57
CA SER A 187 21.08 -14.80 -1.62
C SER A 187 22.09 -13.89 -0.91
N LYS A 188 22.47 -12.76 -1.54
CA LYS A 188 23.36 -11.75 -0.93
C LYS A 188 22.63 -10.89 0.09
N ASN A 189 21.37 -10.54 -0.16
CA ASN A 189 20.55 -9.78 0.77
C ASN A 189 19.07 -10.08 0.55
N THR A 190 18.51 -10.93 1.40
CA THR A 190 17.12 -11.39 1.31
C THR A 190 16.10 -10.31 1.70
N LYS A 191 16.53 -9.22 2.36
CA LYS A 191 15.62 -8.16 2.83
C LYS A 191 15.26 -7.16 1.74
N LYS A 192 15.94 -7.19 0.61
CA LYS A 192 15.83 -6.20 -0.45
C LYS A 192 14.82 -6.64 -1.52
N ALA A 193 13.71 -5.93 -1.61
CA ALA A 193 12.59 -6.29 -2.49
C ALA A 193 12.92 -6.14 -3.99
N ASP A 194 13.84 -5.25 -4.36
CA ASP A 194 14.20 -4.95 -5.76
C ASP A 194 14.72 -6.17 -6.54
N ALA A 195 15.41 -7.11 -5.87
CA ALA A 195 15.84 -8.36 -6.50
C ALA A 195 14.67 -9.34 -6.73
N TYR A 196 13.69 -9.37 -5.82
CA TYR A 196 12.48 -10.19 -5.97
C TYR A 196 11.61 -9.64 -7.10
N THR A 197 11.37 -8.32 -7.12
CA THR A 197 10.64 -7.66 -8.20
C THR A 197 11.27 -7.93 -9.56
N GLY A 198 12.59 -7.77 -9.68
CA GLY A 198 13.29 -8.03 -10.94
C GLY A 198 13.22 -9.49 -11.39
N LEU A 199 13.28 -10.45 -10.46
CA LEU A 199 13.10 -11.87 -10.77
C LEU A 199 11.66 -12.18 -11.20
N ALA A 200 10.68 -11.62 -10.51
CA ALA A 200 9.27 -11.80 -10.84
C ALA A 200 8.92 -11.17 -12.21
N ASP A 201 9.44 -9.98 -12.52
CA ASP A 201 9.28 -9.36 -13.85
C ASP A 201 9.91 -10.22 -14.96
N VAL A 202 11.04 -10.92 -14.67
CA VAL A 202 11.62 -11.91 -15.59
C VAL A 202 10.69 -13.10 -15.78
N TYR A 203 10.10 -13.64 -14.71
CA TYR A 203 9.12 -14.72 -14.82
C TYR A 203 7.86 -14.31 -15.60
N LEU A 204 7.32 -13.11 -15.39
CA LEU A 204 6.21 -12.58 -16.21
C LEU A 204 6.60 -12.48 -17.69
N SER A 205 7.82 -12.06 -17.99
CA SER A 205 8.33 -11.98 -19.38
C SER A 205 8.48 -13.35 -20.05
N GLN A 206 8.40 -14.44 -19.28
CA GLN A 206 8.48 -15.82 -19.73
C GLN A 206 7.13 -16.56 -19.58
N ASP A 207 6.03 -15.86 -19.30
CA ASP A 207 4.70 -16.41 -19.02
C ASP A 207 4.67 -17.41 -17.85
N LYS A 208 5.60 -17.27 -16.90
CA LYS A 208 5.77 -18.11 -15.70
C LYS A 208 5.21 -17.43 -14.46
N THR A 209 3.97 -16.94 -14.53
CA THR A 209 3.34 -16.18 -13.44
C THR A 209 3.37 -16.93 -12.11
N ASP A 210 3.07 -18.23 -12.12
CA ASP A 210 3.04 -19.06 -10.91
C ASP A 210 4.39 -19.09 -10.19
N GLU A 211 5.51 -19.11 -10.92
CA GLU A 211 6.86 -19.08 -10.32
C GLU A 211 7.11 -17.74 -9.60
N GLY A 212 6.61 -16.64 -10.16
CA GLY A 212 6.65 -15.31 -9.54
C GLY A 212 5.77 -15.21 -8.30
N THR A 213 4.57 -15.79 -8.35
CA THR A 213 3.67 -15.88 -7.20
C THR A 213 4.31 -16.66 -6.05
N THR A 214 4.80 -17.88 -6.33
CA THR A 214 5.48 -18.72 -5.31
C THR A 214 6.70 -18.01 -4.72
N LEU A 215 7.50 -17.33 -5.55
CA LEU A 215 8.65 -16.56 -5.10
C LEU A 215 8.26 -15.53 -4.04
N PHE A 216 7.19 -14.76 -4.27
CA PHE A 216 6.75 -13.74 -3.34
C PHE A 216 6.08 -14.33 -2.09
N GLU A 217 5.21 -15.34 -2.23
CA GLU A 217 4.57 -16.04 -1.10
C GLU A 217 5.60 -16.63 -0.14
N GLU A 218 6.66 -17.26 -0.66
CA GLU A 218 7.79 -17.73 0.14
C GLU A 218 8.58 -16.59 0.80
N ALA A 219 8.74 -15.46 0.10
CA ALA A 219 9.54 -14.36 0.58
C ALA A 219 8.85 -13.61 1.72
N VAL A 220 7.54 -13.33 1.60
CA VAL A 220 6.74 -12.63 2.62
C VAL A 220 6.51 -13.52 3.85
N SER A 221 6.28 -14.83 3.67
CA SER A 221 6.11 -15.76 4.80
C SER A 221 7.37 -15.87 5.69
N LYS A 222 8.57 -15.78 5.10
CA LYS A 222 9.85 -15.77 5.84
C LYS A 222 10.18 -14.41 6.46
N GLN A 223 9.54 -13.34 6.01
CA GLN A 223 9.88 -11.96 6.34
C GLN A 223 8.64 -11.13 6.65
N SER A 224 7.83 -11.60 7.59
CA SER A 224 6.54 -11.01 7.92
C SER A 224 6.61 -9.51 8.18
N GLY A 225 7.68 -8.95 8.75
CA GLY A 225 7.82 -7.50 9.01
C GLY A 225 8.33 -6.62 7.86
N ASN A 226 8.56 -7.17 6.65
CA ASN A 226 9.21 -6.45 5.56
C ASN A 226 8.21 -5.74 4.63
N VAL A 227 7.85 -4.50 4.97
CA VAL A 227 6.88 -3.68 4.23
C VAL A 227 7.21 -3.54 2.73
N GLU A 228 8.48 -3.33 2.38
CA GLU A 228 8.89 -3.17 0.97
C GLU A 228 8.61 -4.43 0.14
N LEU A 229 8.79 -5.60 0.76
CA LEU A 229 8.55 -6.89 0.12
C LEU A 229 7.05 -7.17 -0.07
N TYR A 230 6.21 -6.80 0.90
CA TYR A 230 4.76 -6.88 0.76
C TYR A 230 4.25 -5.94 -0.33
N LYS A 231 4.75 -4.70 -0.40
CA LYS A 231 4.40 -3.77 -1.50
C LYS A 231 4.80 -4.33 -2.86
N ALA A 232 6.01 -4.87 -2.98
CA ALA A 232 6.47 -5.52 -4.21
C ALA A 232 5.61 -6.74 -4.61
N CYS A 233 5.16 -7.53 -3.63
CA CYS A 233 4.25 -8.66 -3.84
C CYS A 233 2.87 -8.19 -4.36
N MET A 234 2.28 -7.18 -3.73
CA MET A 234 0.98 -6.64 -4.16
C MET A 234 1.07 -5.95 -5.53
N ASP A 235 2.14 -5.23 -5.81
CA ASP A 235 2.39 -4.66 -7.15
C ASP A 235 2.54 -5.76 -8.20
N PHE A 236 3.15 -6.89 -7.84
CA PHE A 236 3.22 -8.05 -8.72
C PHE A 236 1.82 -8.62 -8.98
N TYR A 237 0.99 -8.82 -7.94
CA TYR A 237 -0.39 -9.27 -8.10
C TYR A 237 -1.24 -8.36 -8.99
N LEU A 238 -1.06 -7.04 -8.89
CA LEU A 238 -1.74 -6.09 -9.77
C LEU A 238 -1.26 -6.18 -11.22
N LYS A 239 0.02 -6.48 -11.45
CA LYS A 239 0.59 -6.64 -12.81
C LYS A 239 0.24 -7.98 -13.45
N SER A 240 -0.02 -9.01 -12.64
CA SER A 240 -0.29 -10.39 -13.08
C SER A 240 -1.77 -10.74 -13.12
N ASP A 241 -2.66 -9.76 -12.96
CA ASP A 241 -4.13 -9.93 -12.86
C ASP A 241 -4.57 -10.85 -11.70
N GLN A 242 -3.76 -10.95 -10.64
CA GLN A 242 -4.03 -11.75 -9.44
C GLN A 242 -4.56 -10.87 -8.28
N ASN A 243 -5.35 -9.85 -8.60
CA ASN A 243 -5.75 -8.77 -7.69
C ASN A 243 -6.43 -9.29 -6.41
N MET A 244 -7.19 -10.38 -6.49
CA MET A 244 -7.89 -10.99 -5.34
C MET A 244 -6.94 -11.59 -4.30
N LYS A 245 -5.66 -11.85 -4.63
CA LYS A 245 -4.66 -12.27 -3.64
C LYS A 245 -4.23 -11.16 -2.68
N ILE A 246 -4.53 -9.90 -3.01
CA ILE A 246 -4.18 -8.74 -2.17
C ILE A 246 -4.94 -8.74 -0.85
N PRO A 247 -6.29 -8.78 -0.82
CA PRO A 247 -7.03 -8.86 0.44
C PRO A 247 -6.65 -10.11 1.26
N GLU A 248 -6.50 -11.28 0.61
CA GLU A 248 -6.03 -12.50 1.28
C GLU A 248 -4.66 -12.32 1.96
N LEU A 249 -3.73 -11.62 1.30
CA LEU A 249 -2.42 -11.31 1.85
C LEU A 249 -2.54 -10.34 3.04
N LEU A 250 -3.40 -9.33 2.93
CA LEU A 250 -3.61 -8.32 3.98
C LEU A 250 -4.26 -8.90 5.24
N ASP A 251 -5.11 -9.92 5.13
CA ASP A 251 -5.71 -10.60 6.29
C ASP A 251 -4.67 -11.28 7.20
N SER A 252 -3.50 -11.63 6.66
CA SER A 252 -2.40 -12.27 7.41
C SER A 252 -1.42 -11.29 8.08
N VAL A 253 -1.61 -10.00 7.86
CA VAL A 253 -0.67 -8.93 8.22
C VAL A 253 -1.08 -8.28 9.55
N SER A 254 -0.12 -7.91 10.40
CA SER A 254 -0.43 -7.22 11.66
C SER A 254 -0.92 -5.78 11.45
N ASP A 255 -1.71 -5.25 12.38
CA ASP A 255 -2.23 -3.87 12.34
C ASP A 255 -1.14 -2.83 12.08
N SER A 256 0.02 -2.97 12.74
CA SER A 256 1.17 -2.07 12.58
C SER A 256 1.78 -2.04 11.17
N MET A 257 1.54 -3.09 10.40
CA MET A 257 1.92 -3.17 9.00
C MET A 257 0.81 -2.72 8.07
N LEU A 258 -0.45 -3.02 8.38
CA LEU A 258 -1.61 -2.50 7.63
C LEU A 258 -1.57 -0.98 7.54
N GLU A 259 -1.22 -0.28 8.62
CA GLU A 259 -1.02 1.19 8.62
C GLU A 259 -0.01 1.65 7.55
N LYS A 260 1.02 0.85 7.27
CA LYS A 260 2.07 1.17 6.27
C LYS A 260 1.71 0.72 4.86
N LEU A 261 0.67 -0.11 4.73
CA LEU A 261 0.14 -0.66 3.49
C LEU A 261 -1.20 -0.02 3.09
N ASN A 262 -1.60 1.08 3.72
CA ASN A 262 -2.88 1.77 3.49
C ASN A 262 -3.17 2.09 2.01
N ASP A 263 -2.15 2.20 1.15
CA ASP A 263 -2.33 2.38 -0.31
C ASP A 263 -3.03 1.19 -1.01
N TYR A 264 -3.07 0.03 -0.35
CA TYR A 264 -3.67 -1.22 -0.81
C TYR A 264 -4.88 -1.64 0.03
N VAL A 265 -5.25 -0.86 1.04
CA VAL A 265 -6.43 -1.13 1.86
C VAL A 265 -7.62 -0.42 1.22
N VAL A 266 -8.68 -1.18 0.96
CA VAL A 266 -9.92 -0.67 0.37
C VAL A 266 -11.07 -1.07 1.29
N ASP A 267 -11.90 -0.10 1.63
CA ASP A 267 -13.04 -0.32 2.50
C ASP A 267 -14.08 -1.23 1.83
N GLU A 268 -14.67 -2.13 2.61
CA GLU A 268 -15.71 -3.03 2.12
C GLU A 268 -16.99 -2.26 1.70
N PRO A 269 -17.72 -2.76 0.69
CA PRO A 269 -19.02 -2.21 0.34
C PRO A 269 -19.99 -2.25 1.53
N LYS A 270 -20.68 -1.13 1.76
CA LYS A 270 -21.75 -1.03 2.75
C LYS A 270 -23.09 -1.34 2.12
N PHE A 271 -23.85 -2.20 2.77
CA PHE A 271 -25.19 -2.63 2.37
C PHE A 271 -26.24 -1.77 3.07
N SER A 272 -27.23 -1.29 2.32
CA SER A 272 -28.33 -0.51 2.90
C SER A 272 -29.30 -1.31 3.75
N LEU A 273 -29.32 -2.63 3.57
CA LEU A 273 -30.19 -3.54 4.29
C LEU A 273 -29.37 -4.34 5.29
N GLU A 274 -29.84 -4.40 6.53
CA GLU A 274 -29.30 -5.28 7.55
C GLU A 274 -29.71 -6.72 7.32
N ASP A 275 -28.97 -7.65 7.92
CA ASP A 275 -29.33 -9.06 7.90
C ASP A 275 -30.58 -9.23 8.78
N SER A 276 -31.76 -9.17 8.16
CA SER A 276 -33.02 -9.53 8.82
C SER A 276 -33.21 -11.05 8.69
N THR A 277 -33.92 -11.66 9.66
CA THR A 277 -34.24 -13.08 9.57
C THR A 277 -35.22 -13.38 8.44
N THR A 278 -36.11 -12.43 8.08
CA THR A 278 -37.09 -12.55 6.98
C THR A 278 -37.72 -11.20 6.65
N TYR A 279 -37.93 -10.90 5.36
CA TYR A 279 -38.73 -9.78 4.85
C TYR A 279 -40.07 -10.26 4.29
N ASP A 280 -41.13 -9.49 4.50
CA ASP A 280 -42.49 -9.80 4.03
C ASP A 280 -42.84 -9.22 2.66
N ASP A 281 -41.95 -8.41 2.07
CA ASP A 281 -42.04 -7.89 0.71
C ASP A 281 -40.69 -7.88 -0.03
N VAL A 282 -40.75 -7.60 -1.34
CA VAL A 282 -39.57 -7.49 -2.21
C VAL A 282 -38.71 -6.34 -1.75
N GLN A 283 -37.44 -6.62 -1.47
CA GLN A 283 -36.49 -5.60 -1.03
C GLN A 283 -35.68 -5.02 -2.17
N LYS A 284 -35.27 -3.76 -2.00
CA LYS A 284 -34.29 -3.10 -2.86
C LYS A 284 -33.02 -2.84 -2.07
N LEU A 285 -31.96 -3.57 -2.38
CA LEU A 285 -30.65 -3.42 -1.77
C LEU A 285 -29.82 -2.37 -2.52
N LEU A 286 -29.26 -1.42 -1.78
CA LEU A 286 -28.26 -0.48 -2.28
C LEU A 286 -26.90 -0.81 -1.68
N LEU A 287 -25.87 -0.79 -2.52
CA LEU A 287 -24.47 -0.90 -2.13
C LEU A 287 -23.79 0.47 -2.24
N THR A 288 -22.92 0.78 -1.30
CA THR A 288 -22.15 2.04 -1.30
C THR A 288 -20.68 1.78 -0.97
N ALA A 289 -19.78 2.49 -1.66
CA ALA A 289 -18.34 2.48 -1.43
C ALA A 289 -17.78 3.87 -1.75
N ASP A 290 -16.73 4.30 -1.04
CA ASP A 290 -16.18 5.65 -1.16
C ASP A 290 -15.33 5.79 -2.42
N LYS A 291 -15.92 6.31 -3.50
CA LYS A 291 -15.28 6.61 -4.82
C LYS A 291 -14.77 5.38 -5.59
N ASP A 292 -15.05 4.18 -5.09
CA ASP A 292 -14.63 2.91 -5.67
C ASP A 292 -15.75 2.24 -6.47
N THR A 293 -15.38 1.35 -7.39
CA THR A 293 -16.34 0.58 -8.19
C THR A 293 -16.70 -0.70 -7.47
N ILE A 294 -18.00 -0.98 -7.32
CA ILE A 294 -18.47 -2.20 -6.66
C ILE A 294 -18.76 -3.29 -7.71
N TYR A 295 -18.33 -4.51 -7.43
CA TYR A 295 -18.69 -5.73 -8.15
C TYR A 295 -19.36 -6.71 -7.19
N TYR A 296 -20.36 -7.45 -7.68
CA TYR A 296 -21.16 -8.33 -6.84
C TYR A 296 -21.67 -9.58 -7.57
N THR A 297 -22.12 -10.55 -6.77
CA THR A 297 -22.80 -11.78 -7.16
C THR A 297 -24.05 -11.98 -6.31
N THR A 298 -25.04 -12.69 -6.84
CA THR A 298 -26.34 -12.96 -6.16
C THR A 298 -26.61 -14.44 -5.92
N ASP A 299 -25.73 -15.31 -6.38
CA ASP A 299 -25.80 -16.77 -6.27
C ASP A 299 -24.87 -17.32 -5.18
N GLY A 300 -24.20 -16.44 -4.44
CA GLY A 300 -23.24 -16.80 -3.40
C GLY A 300 -21.84 -17.18 -3.89
N THR A 301 -21.54 -17.09 -5.20
CA THR A 301 -20.17 -17.22 -5.71
C THR A 301 -19.30 -16.03 -5.30
N ASP A 302 -17.98 -16.21 -5.17
CA ASP A 302 -17.10 -15.10 -4.78
C ASP A 302 -16.95 -14.11 -5.95
N PRO A 303 -17.20 -12.80 -5.73
CA PRO A 303 -17.07 -11.80 -6.77
C PRO A 303 -15.59 -11.49 -7.06
N ASP A 304 -15.34 -11.14 -8.31
CA ASP A 304 -14.06 -10.64 -8.82
C ASP A 304 -14.28 -9.42 -9.72
N LEU A 305 -13.21 -8.94 -10.37
CA LEU A 305 -13.25 -7.78 -11.27
C LEU A 305 -14.04 -8.02 -12.56
N THR A 306 -14.41 -9.28 -12.86
CA THR A 306 -15.20 -9.68 -14.03
C THR A 306 -16.68 -9.88 -13.71
N SER A 307 -17.03 -9.85 -12.42
CA SER A 307 -18.39 -10.03 -11.92
C SER A 307 -19.30 -8.86 -12.28
N THR A 308 -20.57 -8.94 -11.88
CA THR A 308 -21.55 -7.90 -12.23
C THR A 308 -21.17 -6.59 -11.57
N LYS A 309 -20.96 -5.55 -12.37
CA LYS A 309 -20.70 -4.19 -11.89
C LYS A 309 -21.98 -3.58 -11.32
N TYR A 310 -21.93 -3.14 -10.07
CA TYR A 310 -23.05 -2.48 -9.40
C TYR A 310 -23.34 -1.10 -10.02
N THR A 311 -24.63 -0.77 -10.15
CA THR A 311 -25.13 0.52 -10.62
C THR A 311 -26.07 1.13 -9.58
N SER A 312 -26.34 2.43 -9.68
CA SER A 312 -27.23 3.15 -8.76
C SER A 312 -28.69 2.69 -8.79
N GLU A 313 -29.05 1.77 -9.68
CA GLU A 313 -30.40 1.22 -9.77
C GLU A 313 -30.73 0.29 -8.60
N GLY A 314 -29.73 -0.24 -7.88
CA GLY A 314 -29.90 -1.17 -6.78
C GLY A 314 -30.11 -2.62 -7.24
N ILE A 315 -30.09 -3.54 -6.28
CA ILE A 315 -30.29 -4.98 -6.49
C ILE A 315 -31.68 -5.34 -5.94
N GLN A 316 -32.52 -5.93 -6.79
CA GLN A 316 -33.85 -6.39 -6.38
C GLN A 316 -33.75 -7.78 -5.74
N ILE A 317 -34.21 -7.91 -4.50
CA ILE A 317 -34.26 -9.17 -3.76
C ILE A 317 -35.70 -9.67 -3.79
N SER A 318 -35.91 -10.78 -4.49
CA SER A 318 -37.23 -11.39 -4.65
C SER A 318 -37.47 -12.48 -3.60
N GLU A 319 -38.67 -13.06 -3.60
CA GLU A 319 -39.02 -14.18 -2.72
C GLU A 319 -38.00 -15.32 -2.77
N GLY A 320 -37.71 -15.90 -1.61
CA GLY A 320 -36.71 -16.93 -1.39
C GLY A 320 -35.48 -16.41 -0.66
N GLU A 321 -34.46 -17.25 -0.59
CA GLU A 321 -33.16 -16.92 -0.03
C GLU A 321 -32.23 -16.40 -1.14
N THR A 322 -31.62 -15.24 -0.94
CA THR A 322 -30.63 -14.64 -1.84
C THR A 322 -29.35 -14.34 -1.06
N THR A 323 -28.22 -14.89 -1.51
CA THR A 323 -26.90 -14.56 -0.96
C THR A 323 -26.21 -13.52 -1.84
N ILE A 324 -25.97 -12.34 -1.29
CA ILE A 324 -25.24 -11.27 -1.98
C ILE A 324 -23.80 -11.24 -1.43
N LYS A 325 -22.83 -11.32 -2.34
CA LYS A 325 -21.43 -11.03 -2.04
C LYS A 325 -20.95 -9.86 -2.88
N ALA A 326 -20.12 -8.99 -2.31
CA ALA A 326 -19.63 -7.81 -3.01
C ALA A 326 -18.19 -7.44 -2.61
N ILE A 327 -17.48 -6.82 -3.56
CA ILE A 327 -16.16 -6.19 -3.37
C ILE A 327 -16.19 -4.76 -3.91
N ALA A 328 -15.42 -3.87 -3.28
CA ALA A 328 -15.10 -2.56 -3.83
C ALA A 328 -13.71 -2.60 -4.48
N VAL A 329 -13.55 -1.95 -5.62
CA VAL A 329 -12.29 -1.91 -6.37
C VAL A 329 -11.91 -0.46 -6.64
N ASN A 330 -10.73 -0.08 -6.18
CA ASN A 330 -10.23 1.27 -6.36
C ASN A 330 -9.67 1.52 -7.76
N LYS A 331 -9.31 2.78 -8.05
CA LYS A 331 -8.76 3.18 -9.37
C LYS A 331 -7.45 2.48 -9.77
N LYS A 332 -6.71 1.91 -8.81
CA LYS A 332 -5.48 1.13 -9.06
C LYS A 332 -5.77 -0.36 -9.30
N GLY A 333 -7.03 -0.78 -9.23
CA GLY A 333 -7.44 -2.17 -9.38
C GLY A 333 -7.31 -2.99 -8.08
N VAL A 334 -7.03 -2.37 -6.93
CA VAL A 334 -6.96 -3.11 -5.66
C VAL A 334 -8.38 -3.39 -5.15
N PRO A 335 -8.75 -4.65 -4.86
CA PRO A 335 -10.05 -4.99 -4.31
C PRO A 335 -10.06 -4.94 -2.77
N SER A 336 -11.23 -4.69 -2.18
CA SER A 336 -11.52 -4.94 -0.77
C SER A 336 -11.61 -6.43 -0.46
N SER A 337 -11.68 -6.78 0.82
CA SER A 337 -12.17 -8.09 1.25
C SER A 337 -13.63 -8.31 0.81
N ILE A 338 -14.05 -9.57 0.73
CA ILE A 338 -15.40 -9.94 0.29
C ILE A 338 -16.38 -9.68 1.42
N SER A 339 -17.28 -8.73 1.19
CA SER A 339 -18.46 -8.53 2.02
C SER A 339 -19.56 -9.51 1.64
N LYS A 340 -20.28 -10.08 2.61
CA LYS A 340 -21.32 -11.09 2.40
C LYS A 340 -22.53 -10.80 3.27
N LYS A 341 -23.72 -10.82 2.66
CA LYS A 341 -25.02 -10.80 3.35
C LYS A 341 -25.99 -11.81 2.76
N VAL A 342 -26.88 -12.34 3.59
CA VAL A 342 -27.92 -13.30 3.19
C VAL A 342 -29.27 -12.68 3.51
N TYR A 343 -30.17 -12.70 2.53
CA TYR A 343 -31.50 -12.11 2.64
C TYR A 343 -32.56 -13.14 2.32
N THR A 344 -33.56 -13.24 3.19
CA THR A 344 -34.71 -14.13 3.00
C THR A 344 -35.97 -13.30 2.87
N VAL A 345 -36.70 -13.48 1.77
CA VAL A 345 -37.98 -12.80 1.53
C VAL A 345 -39.08 -13.86 1.46
N GLU A 346 -40.07 -13.77 2.33
CA GLU A 346 -41.24 -14.66 2.38
C GLU A 346 -42.49 -13.81 2.55
N PHE A 347 -43.36 -13.74 1.53
CA PHE A 347 -44.59 -12.94 1.73
C PHE A 347 -45.61 -13.70 2.56
N PRO A 348 -46.26 -13.04 3.53
CA PRO A 348 -47.25 -13.65 4.40
C PRO A 348 -48.42 -14.20 3.59
N VAL A 349 -48.94 -15.33 4.05
CA VAL A 349 -50.20 -15.92 3.57
C VAL A 349 -51.16 -15.95 4.74
N GLU A 350 -52.45 -15.77 4.47
CA GLU A 350 -53.49 -15.89 5.50
C GLU A 350 -53.48 -17.27 6.15
N ASP A 351 -53.92 -17.30 7.40
CA ASP A 351 -54.17 -18.54 8.14
C ASP A 351 -55.25 -19.38 7.46
N ALA A 352 -55.37 -20.64 7.89
CA ALA A 352 -56.41 -21.53 7.39
C ALA A 352 -57.81 -20.93 7.62
N PRO A 353 -58.75 -21.07 6.66
CA PRO A 353 -60.05 -20.41 6.74
C PRO A 353 -60.88 -20.93 7.91
N ALA A 354 -61.57 -20.03 8.62
CA ALA A 354 -62.52 -20.44 9.64
C ALA A 354 -63.76 -21.07 8.99
N VAL A 355 -64.15 -22.27 9.45
CA VAL A 355 -65.33 -23.01 8.98
C VAL A 355 -66.32 -23.21 10.13
N SER A 356 -67.58 -22.88 9.88
CA SER A 356 -68.73 -23.12 10.75
C SER A 356 -69.77 -24.00 10.02
N PRO A 357 -70.45 -24.95 10.70
CA PRO A 357 -70.29 -25.29 12.11
C PRO A 357 -69.02 -26.11 12.36
N SER A 358 -68.70 -26.38 13.63
CA SER A 358 -67.56 -27.22 14.00
C SER A 358 -67.80 -28.70 13.65
N THR A 359 -66.76 -29.52 13.64
CA THR A 359 -66.88 -30.98 13.50
C THR A 359 -67.91 -31.56 14.48
N GLY A 360 -68.81 -32.45 14.02
CA GLY A 360 -69.87 -32.99 14.88
C GLY A 360 -70.92 -33.84 14.16
N GLN A 361 -71.89 -34.34 14.93
CA GLN A 361 -73.10 -35.00 14.43
C GLN A 361 -74.27 -34.01 14.38
N TYR A 362 -75.07 -34.08 13.33
CA TYR A 362 -76.18 -33.19 13.05
C TYR A 362 -77.43 -34.00 12.73
N GLU A 363 -78.56 -33.62 13.32
CA GLU A 363 -79.88 -34.24 13.09
C GLU A 363 -80.68 -33.49 12.00
N GLU A 364 -80.22 -32.30 11.62
CA GLU A 364 -80.80 -31.46 10.56
C GLU A 364 -79.69 -30.91 9.65
N ALA A 365 -80.03 -30.60 8.40
CA ALA A 365 -79.08 -30.00 7.47
C ALA A 365 -78.72 -28.57 7.91
N VAL A 366 -77.48 -28.36 8.32
CA VAL A 366 -76.92 -27.04 8.65
C VAL A 366 -76.04 -26.56 7.50
N GLN A 367 -76.00 -25.26 7.26
CA GLN A 367 -75.13 -24.69 6.23
C GLN A 367 -73.67 -24.63 6.70
N ILE A 368 -72.78 -25.12 5.86
CA ILE A 368 -71.32 -24.99 6.00
C ILE A 368 -70.92 -23.63 5.44
N GLU A 369 -70.46 -22.76 6.34
CA GLU A 369 -69.97 -21.42 6.05
C GLU A 369 -68.45 -21.34 6.19
N VAL A 370 -67.80 -20.77 5.19
CA VAL A 370 -66.35 -20.53 5.16
C VAL A 370 -66.12 -19.03 5.19
N LYS A 371 -65.36 -18.54 6.17
CA LYS A 371 -64.94 -17.14 6.21
C LYS A 371 -63.80 -16.92 5.21
N VAL A 372 -64.09 -16.21 4.12
CA VAL A 372 -63.12 -15.89 3.07
C VAL A 372 -62.71 -14.41 3.20
N PRO A 373 -61.44 -14.11 3.53
CA PRO A 373 -60.92 -12.74 3.53
C PRO A 373 -60.94 -12.10 2.13
N GLU A 374 -60.91 -10.77 2.07
CA GLU A 374 -60.81 -10.04 0.81
C GLU A 374 -59.50 -10.39 0.08
N GLY A 375 -59.56 -10.56 -1.25
CA GLY A 375 -58.40 -10.95 -2.06
C GLY A 375 -58.08 -12.45 -2.11
N TYR A 376 -58.88 -13.28 -1.42
CA TYR A 376 -58.77 -14.74 -1.44
C TYR A 376 -59.97 -15.42 -2.13
N THR A 377 -59.71 -16.61 -2.66
CA THR A 377 -60.74 -17.54 -3.13
C THR A 377 -60.61 -18.84 -2.35
N ALA A 378 -61.70 -19.31 -1.74
CA ALA A 378 -61.72 -20.62 -1.09
C ALA A 378 -62.01 -21.74 -2.12
N TYR A 379 -61.27 -22.83 -2.01
CA TYR A 379 -61.50 -24.08 -2.73
C TYR A 379 -61.68 -25.21 -1.72
N TYR A 380 -62.65 -26.09 -1.95
CA TYR A 380 -63.02 -27.13 -1.01
C TYR A 380 -63.25 -28.49 -1.67
N THR A 381 -63.19 -29.52 -0.83
CA THR A 381 -63.50 -30.91 -1.14
C THR A 381 -64.35 -31.48 -0.01
N THR A 382 -65.16 -32.48 -0.32
CA THR A 382 -66.05 -33.17 0.63
C THR A 382 -65.74 -34.66 0.76
N ASP A 383 -64.82 -35.16 -0.08
CA ASP A 383 -64.41 -36.56 -0.19
C ASP A 383 -63.14 -36.86 0.63
N GLY A 384 -62.61 -35.87 1.36
CA GLY A 384 -61.40 -36.01 2.16
C GLY A 384 -60.08 -35.79 1.42
N THR A 385 -60.11 -35.57 0.10
CA THR A 385 -58.90 -35.18 -0.66
C THR A 385 -58.47 -33.76 -0.29
N ASP A 386 -57.17 -33.45 -0.36
CA ASP A 386 -56.70 -32.09 -0.06
C ASP A 386 -57.13 -31.13 -1.19
N PRO A 387 -57.76 -29.99 -0.85
CA PRO A 387 -58.25 -29.06 -1.86
C PRO A 387 -57.09 -28.37 -2.58
N THR A 388 -57.25 -28.20 -3.89
CA THR A 388 -56.32 -27.49 -4.77
C THR A 388 -57.09 -26.42 -5.56
N THR A 389 -56.40 -25.63 -6.39
CA THR A 389 -57.05 -24.69 -7.32
C THR A 389 -57.92 -25.36 -8.39
N ALA A 390 -57.82 -26.68 -8.55
CA ALA A 390 -58.69 -27.47 -9.42
C ALA A 390 -59.95 -28.00 -8.69
N SER A 391 -60.01 -27.87 -7.37
CA SER A 391 -61.16 -28.30 -6.55
C SER A 391 -62.35 -27.35 -6.71
N THR A 392 -63.47 -27.67 -6.05
CA THR A 392 -64.69 -26.87 -6.16
C THR A 392 -64.50 -25.50 -5.52
N LYS A 393 -64.80 -24.43 -6.26
CA LYS A 393 -64.75 -23.06 -5.75
C LYS A 393 -65.91 -22.80 -4.79
N TYR A 394 -65.61 -22.29 -3.60
CA TYR A 394 -66.59 -21.84 -2.63
C TYR A 394 -67.19 -20.49 -3.08
N THR A 395 -68.51 -20.44 -3.26
CA THR A 395 -69.23 -19.22 -3.70
C THR A 395 -70.23 -18.69 -2.68
N GLY A 396 -70.43 -19.40 -1.56
CA GLY A 396 -71.39 -19.08 -0.51
C GLY A 396 -71.69 -20.30 0.37
N PRO A 397 -72.58 -20.18 1.38
CA PRO A 397 -72.94 -21.27 2.27
C PRO A 397 -73.39 -22.53 1.51
N ILE A 398 -72.94 -23.71 1.97
CA ILE A 398 -73.22 -25.02 1.33
C ILE A 398 -74.07 -25.86 2.27
N ASP A 399 -75.16 -26.45 1.79
CA ASP A 399 -75.96 -27.37 2.60
C ASP A 399 -75.17 -28.66 2.90
N MET A 400 -75.15 -29.07 4.17
CA MET A 400 -74.42 -30.27 4.61
C MET A 400 -74.98 -31.54 3.94
N PRO A 401 -74.16 -32.31 3.21
CA PRO A 401 -74.60 -33.57 2.59
C PRO A 401 -74.99 -34.62 3.63
N LYS A 402 -75.99 -35.46 3.32
CA LYS A 402 -76.37 -36.60 4.19
C LYS A 402 -75.25 -37.64 4.23
N GLY A 403 -74.98 -38.17 5.41
CA GLY A 403 -73.93 -39.15 5.71
C GLY A 403 -72.67 -38.50 6.28
N GLU A 404 -71.55 -39.24 6.18
CA GLU A 404 -70.23 -38.73 6.57
C GLU A 404 -69.68 -37.81 5.49
N THR A 405 -69.31 -36.59 5.86
CA THR A 405 -68.70 -35.59 4.99
C THR A 405 -67.40 -35.10 5.61
N LEU A 406 -66.27 -35.37 4.94
CA LEU A 406 -64.97 -34.83 5.32
C LEU A 406 -64.71 -33.55 4.51
N PHE A 407 -65.14 -32.43 5.06
CA PHE A 407 -65.01 -31.12 4.43
C PHE A 407 -63.60 -30.56 4.67
N LYS A 408 -62.85 -30.37 3.59
CA LYS A 408 -61.55 -29.70 3.62
C LYS A 408 -61.60 -28.45 2.76
N VAL A 409 -61.01 -27.36 3.23
CA VAL A 409 -61.00 -26.09 2.51
C VAL A 409 -59.67 -25.36 2.68
N VAL A 410 -59.24 -24.70 1.61
CA VAL A 410 -58.02 -23.87 1.55
C VAL A 410 -58.36 -22.51 0.94
N LEU A 411 -57.69 -21.46 1.41
CA LEU A 411 -57.73 -20.14 0.81
C LEU A 411 -56.59 -20.00 -0.20
N VAL A 412 -56.88 -19.43 -1.37
CA VAL A 412 -55.89 -19.14 -2.40
C VAL A 412 -55.92 -17.65 -2.72
N ASN A 413 -54.79 -16.96 -2.57
CA ASN A 413 -54.70 -15.54 -2.90
C ASN A 413 -54.61 -15.29 -4.42
N GLY A 414 -54.69 -14.02 -4.84
CA GLY A 414 -54.56 -13.63 -6.25
C GLY A 414 -53.23 -13.98 -6.94
N LYS A 415 -52.19 -14.38 -6.18
CA LYS A 415 -50.90 -14.86 -6.70
C LYS A 415 -50.80 -16.40 -6.71
N GLY A 416 -51.87 -17.12 -6.34
CA GLY A 416 -51.92 -18.58 -6.32
C GLY A 416 -51.36 -19.24 -5.06
N ARG A 417 -51.07 -18.49 -3.98
CA ARG A 417 -50.57 -19.07 -2.72
C ARG A 417 -51.69 -19.61 -1.87
N MET A 418 -51.46 -20.79 -1.31
CA MET A 418 -52.41 -21.53 -0.48
C MET A 418 -52.17 -21.26 1.01
N SER A 419 -53.23 -21.01 1.77
CA SER A 419 -53.21 -21.04 3.23
C SER A 419 -53.01 -22.48 3.75
N GLY A 420 -53.00 -22.64 5.07
CA GLY A 420 -53.27 -23.96 5.66
C GLY A 420 -54.66 -24.49 5.28
N ILE A 421 -54.84 -25.81 5.37
CA ILE A 421 -56.12 -26.48 5.11
C ILE A 421 -56.91 -26.60 6.40
N THR A 422 -58.16 -26.12 6.42
CA THR A 422 -59.10 -26.42 7.50
C THR A 422 -59.84 -27.70 7.18
N THR A 423 -59.84 -28.66 8.13
CA THR A 423 -60.55 -29.94 8.01
C THR A 423 -61.69 -30.00 9.03
N ARG A 424 -62.88 -30.39 8.57
CA ARG A 424 -64.08 -30.61 9.38
C ARG A 424 -64.68 -31.97 9.03
N ASN A 425 -65.05 -32.75 10.05
CA ASN A 425 -65.78 -34.00 9.86
C ASN A 425 -67.23 -33.81 10.31
N TYR A 426 -68.17 -33.98 9.38
CA TYR A 426 -69.59 -33.85 9.62
C TYR A 426 -70.28 -35.18 9.44
N MET A 427 -71.18 -35.54 10.36
CA MET A 427 -72.09 -36.66 10.19
C MET A 427 -73.51 -36.12 10.24
N TYR A 428 -74.24 -36.19 9.14
CA TYR A 428 -75.63 -35.77 9.07
C TYR A 428 -76.54 -36.95 8.75
N ASP A 429 -77.46 -37.28 9.65
CA ASP A 429 -78.47 -38.31 9.41
C ASP A 429 -79.85 -37.84 9.86
N ASN A 430 -80.75 -37.60 8.90
CA ASN A 430 -82.18 -37.47 9.18
C ASN A 430 -82.70 -38.84 9.62
N GLN A 431 -83.09 -38.94 10.89
CA GLN A 431 -83.84 -40.08 11.44
C GLN A 431 -85.17 -40.29 10.74
#